data_AF-A0A3C1KZ79-F1
#
_entry.id   AF-A0A3C1KZ79-F1
#
_cell.length_a   1.000
_cell.length_b   1.000
_cell.length_c   1.000
_cell.angle_alpha   90.00
_cell.angle_beta   90.00
_cell.angle_gamma   90.00
#
_symmetry.space_group_name_H-M   'P 1'
#
loop_
_entity.id
_entity.type
_entity.pdbx_description
1 polymer ?
#
loop_
_entity_poly.entity_id
_entity_poly.type
_entity_poly.pdbx_seq_one_letter_code
_entity_poly.pdbx_strand_id
1 'polypeptide(L)' 'TDIPTMLTTAGLSTRGQTALYDGRTGVVFDQPVTVGVMYMLKLHHLVDDKIHARSIGPYSLVTQQPLGGKAQF' A
#
# COMPACT_ATOMS: atom_id res chain seq x y z
N THR A 1 15.68 -20.57 19.29
CA THR A 1 15.92 -21.04 17.92
C THR A 1 16.38 -19.86 17.10
N ASP A 2 17.53 -19.97 16.46
CA ASP A 2 18.21 -18.84 15.83
C ASP A 2 17.84 -18.72 14.34
N ILE A 3 17.37 -17.54 13.91
CA ILE A 3 16.82 -17.30 12.56
C ILE A 3 17.86 -17.55 11.46
N PRO A 4 19.11 -17.07 11.56
CA PRO A 4 20.15 -17.32 10.55
C PRO A 4 20.46 -18.80 10.37
N THR A 5 20.42 -19.58 11.46
CA THR A 5 20.61 -21.04 11.41
C THR A 5 19.49 -21.70 10.62
N MET A 6 18.23 -21.29 10.84
CA MET A 6 17.08 -21.81 10.10
C MET A 6 17.13 -21.44 8.60
N LEU A 7 17.55 -20.22 8.27
CA LEU A 7 17.74 -19.79 6.88
C LEU A 7 18.80 -20.63 6.17
N THR A 8 19.91 -20.94 6.85
CA THR A 8 20.97 -21.80 6.32
C THR A 8 20.45 -23.21 6.05
N THR A 9 19.70 -23.81 6.98
CA THR A 9 19.06 -25.12 6.80
C THR A 9 18.06 -25.15 5.63
N ALA A 10 17.41 -24.02 5.36
CA ALA A 10 16.50 -23.85 4.24
C ALA A 10 17.21 -23.56 2.89
N GLY A 11 18.54 -23.51 2.86
CA GLY A 11 19.31 -23.18 1.65
C GLY A 11 19.24 -21.70 1.25
N LEU A 12 18.85 -20.82 2.17
CA LEU A 12 18.75 -19.38 1.95
C LEU A 12 19.95 -18.64 2.55
N SER A 13 20.19 -17.42 2.06
CA SER A 13 21.19 -16.52 2.63
C SER A 13 20.89 -16.24 4.09
N THR A 14 21.92 -16.27 4.95
CA THR A 14 21.82 -15.89 6.37
C THR A 14 21.36 -14.44 6.57
N ARG A 15 21.52 -13.58 5.56
CA ARG A 15 21.08 -12.18 5.57
C ARG A 15 19.63 -11.99 5.11
N GLY A 16 18.97 -13.05 4.61
CA GLY A 16 17.61 -12.96 4.05
C GLY A 16 17.51 -12.16 2.74
N GLN A 17 18.64 -11.98 2.04
CA GLN A 17 18.71 -11.23 0.78
C GLN A 17 18.90 -12.16 -0.41
N THR A 18 18.37 -11.78 -1.57
CA THR A 18 18.45 -12.52 -2.84
C THR A 18 18.73 -11.59 -4.02
N ALA A 19 19.26 -12.14 -5.12
CA ALA A 19 19.42 -11.41 -6.38
C ALA A 19 18.03 -11.24 -7.02
N LEU A 20 17.59 -10.00 -7.17
CA LEU A 20 16.33 -9.67 -7.82
C LEU A 20 16.62 -9.23 -9.26
N TYR A 21 15.73 -9.60 -10.19
CA TYR A 21 15.83 -9.22 -11.60
C TYR A 21 14.71 -8.21 -11.92
N ASP A 22 15.05 -7.16 -12.66
CA ASP A 22 14.07 -6.18 -13.13
C ASP A 22 13.12 -6.85 -14.13
N GLY A 23 11.82 -6.86 -13.82
CA GLY A 23 10.78 -7.45 -14.67
C GLY A 23 10.56 -6.74 -16.00
N ARG A 24 11.11 -5.53 -16.20
CA ARG A 24 11.00 -4.79 -17.48
C ARG A 24 12.18 -5.07 -18.41
N THR A 25 13.40 -5.15 -17.87
CA THR A 25 14.64 -5.25 -18.67
C THR A 25 15.32 -6.62 -18.58
N GLY A 26 15.05 -7.40 -17.54
CA GLY A 26 15.71 -8.67 -17.26
C GLY A 26 17.09 -8.53 -16.60
N VAL A 27 17.54 -7.30 -16.31
CA VAL A 27 18.85 -7.04 -15.68
C VAL A 27 18.76 -7.24 -14.16
N VAL A 28 19.81 -7.77 -13.56
CA VAL A 28 19.91 -7.92 -12.09
C VAL A 28 20.10 -6.56 -11.41
N PHE A 29 19.48 -6.34 -10.26
CA PHE A 29 19.74 -5.15 -9.45
C PHE A 29 21.20 -5.13 -8.95
N ASP A 30 21.78 -3.93 -8.83
CA ASP A 30 23.19 -3.73 -8.41
C ASP A 30 23.50 -4.31 -7.03
N GLN A 31 22.49 -4.38 -6.15
CA GLN A 31 22.61 -4.88 -4.78
C GLN A 31 21.57 -5.96 -4.49
N PRO A 32 21.91 -6.96 -3.66
CA PRO A 32 20.97 -7.98 -3.26
C PRO A 32 19.84 -7.37 -2.40
N VAL A 33 18.60 -7.78 -2.69
CA VAL A 33 17.40 -7.20 -2.09
C VAL A 33 16.84 -8.15 -1.03
N THR A 34 16.40 -7.61 0.11
CA THR A 34 15.70 -8.39 1.14
C THR A 34 14.30 -8.74 0.65
N VAL A 35 14.00 -10.03 0.57
CA VAL A 35 12.69 -10.54 0.16
C VAL A 35 12.21 -11.51 1.23
N GLY A 36 10.93 -11.45 1.56
CA GLY A 36 10.36 -12.32 2.58
C GLY A 36 8.84 -12.38 2.52
N VAL A 37 8.28 -13.18 3.42
CA VAL A 37 6.84 -13.31 3.59
C VAL A 37 6.42 -12.41 4.74
N MET A 38 5.44 -11.54 4.49
CA MET A 38 4.82 -10.72 5.51
C MET A 38 3.31 -10.85 5.44
N TYR A 39 2.66 -10.76 6.60
CA TYR A 39 1.20 -10.79 6.68
C TYR A 39 0.67 -9.35 6.58
N MET A 40 0.07 -9.01 5.43
CA MET A 40 -0.54 -7.69 5.22
C MET A 40 -1.99 -7.66 5.70
N LEU A 41 -2.38 -6.58 6.38
CA LEU A 41 -3.77 -6.26 6.70
C LEU A 41 -4.29 -5.18 5.74
N LYS A 42 -5.48 -5.40 5.17
CA LYS A 42 -6.19 -4.38 4.38
C LYS A 42 -7.19 -3.66 5.30
N LEU A 43 -7.02 -2.34 5.44
CA LEU A 43 -7.93 -1.50 6.20
C LEU A 43 -9.14 -1.07 5.36
N HIS A 44 -10.24 -0.72 6.03
CA HIS A 44 -11.50 -0.31 5.39
C HIS A 44 -11.48 1.07 4.73
N HIS A 45 -10.40 1.84 4.85
CA HIS A 45 -10.34 3.23 4.38
C HIS A 45 -10.08 3.34 2.87
N LEU A 46 -10.98 2.77 2.06
CA LEU A 46 -10.87 2.76 0.61
C LEU A 46 -11.02 4.17 0.03
N VAL A 47 -10.44 4.37 -1.16
CA VAL A 47 -10.54 5.64 -1.89
C VAL A 47 -11.97 5.87 -2.39
N ASP A 48 -12.67 4.80 -2.78
CA ASP A 48 -14.05 4.83 -3.28
C ASP A 48 -15.01 5.51 -2.28
N ASP A 49 -14.82 5.26 -0.99
CA ASP A 49 -15.61 5.88 0.08
C ASP A 49 -15.31 7.37 0.26
N LYS A 50 -14.19 7.86 -0.29
CA LYS A 50 -13.72 9.25 -0.13
C LYS A 50 -13.89 10.09 -1.40
N ILE A 51 -14.08 9.47 -2.57
CA ILE A 51 -14.33 10.21 -3.80
C ILE A 51 -15.67 10.96 -3.67
N HIS A 52 -15.64 12.26 -3.93
CA HIS A 52 -16.79 13.16 -3.98
C HIS A 52 -16.48 14.35 -4.90
N ALA A 53 -17.47 14.77 -5.70
CA ALA A 53 -17.38 15.94 -6.57
C ALA A 53 -18.68 16.75 -6.50
N ARG A 54 -18.59 18.08 -6.61
CA ARG A 54 -19.75 18.99 -6.59
C ARG A 54 -19.60 20.09 -7.63
N SER A 55 -20.61 20.24 -8.48
CA SER A 55 -20.72 21.34 -9.45
C SER A 55 -21.67 22.45 -8.96
N ILE A 56 -22.87 22.09 -8.51
CA ILE A 56 -23.88 22.93 -7.82
C ILE A 56 -24.57 22.04 -6.76
N GLY A 57 -25.05 22.59 -5.65
CA GLY A 57 -25.81 21.80 -4.66
C GLY A 57 -26.58 22.69 -3.68
N PRO A 58 -27.27 22.13 -2.69
CA PRO A 58 -28.16 22.88 -1.81
C PRO A 58 -27.41 23.89 -0.93
N TYR A 59 -28.07 25.01 -0.62
CA TYR A 59 -27.55 26.12 0.17
C TYR A 59 -28.38 26.33 1.44
N SER A 60 -27.74 26.86 2.49
CA SER A 60 -28.38 27.25 3.74
C SER A 60 -29.40 28.37 3.51
N LEU A 61 -30.60 28.21 4.07
CA LEU A 61 -31.66 29.23 4.02
C LEU A 61 -31.27 30.56 4.68
N VAL A 62 -30.37 30.51 5.68
CA VAL A 62 -29.99 31.71 6.46
C VAL A 62 -28.76 32.39 5.87
N THR A 63 -27.71 31.62 5.57
CA THR A 63 -26.39 32.16 5.22
C THR A 63 -26.06 32.06 3.73
N GLN A 64 -26.92 31.38 2.95
CA GLN A 64 -26.68 31.05 1.55
C GLN A 64 -25.30 30.42 1.33
N GLN A 65 -24.82 29.64 2.31
CA GLN A 65 -23.59 28.85 2.19
C GLN A 65 -23.93 27.42 1.74
N PRO A 66 -23.08 26.78 0.92
CA PRO A 66 -23.28 25.39 0.52
C PRO A 66 -23.46 24.46 1.74
N LEU A 67 -24.51 23.62 1.72
CA LEU A 67 -24.72 22.60 2.76
C LEU A 67 -23.66 21.49 2.65
N GLY A 68 -23.23 20.96 3.79
CA GLY A 68 -21.98 20.20 3.92
C GLY A 68 -22.06 18.70 3.64
N GLY A 69 -20.87 18.09 3.49
CA GLY A 69 -20.60 16.64 3.57
C GLY A 69 -21.01 15.79 2.36
N LYS A 70 -20.23 14.73 2.07
CA LYS A 70 -20.56 13.71 1.06
C LYS A 70 -21.91 13.03 1.33
N ALA A 71 -22.34 12.94 2.59
CA ALA A 71 -23.58 12.27 2.99
C ALA A 71 -24.88 12.93 2.51
N GLN A 72 -24.81 14.15 1.97
CA GLN A 72 -25.96 14.88 1.42
C GLN A 72 -26.08 14.76 -0.12
N PHE A 73 -25.27 13.87 -0.76
CA PHE A 73 -25.25 13.62 -2.21
C PHE A 73 -25.31 12.13 -2.53
#